data_AF-A0A2S6IGN3-F1
#
_entry.id   AF-A0A2S6IGN3-F1
#
_cell.length_a   1.000
_cell.length_b   1.000
_cell.length_c   1.000
_cell.angle_alpha   90.00
_cell.angle_beta   90.00
_cell.angle_gamma   90.00
#
_symmetry.space_group_name_H-M   'P 1'
#
loop_
_entity.id
_entity.type
_entity.pdbx_description
1 polymer ?
#
loop_
_entity_poly.entity_id
_entity_poly.type
_entity_poly.pdbx_seq_one_letter_code
_entity_poly.pdbx_strand_id
1 'polypeptide(L)'
;MFMWYLVIFSIIFLFLYLRYTIKAQKVVSTALVLSKRQKILNSILIWTIPFVWYYLMKDFIRIDRRTMTKKRRDRLIRKQSGGFYESGLGHGGGTG
;
A
#
# COMPACT_ATOMS: atom_id res chain seq x y z
N MET A 1 13.06 -5.88 -16.99
CA MET A 1 13.38 -4.44 -16.84
C MET A 1 12.69 -3.79 -15.64
N PHE A 2 11.37 -3.90 -15.47
CA PHE A 2 10.62 -3.30 -14.34
C PHE A 2 11.19 -3.60 -12.93
N MET A 3 11.62 -4.83 -12.67
CA MET A 3 12.24 -5.25 -11.39
C MET A 3 13.48 -4.42 -11.02
N TRP A 4 14.33 -4.07 -11.98
CA TRP A 4 15.57 -3.31 -11.71
C TRP A 4 15.28 -1.87 -11.29
N TYR A 5 14.25 -1.23 -11.86
CA TYR A 5 13.84 0.11 -11.45
C TYR A 5 13.35 0.15 -10.00
N LEU A 6 12.62 -0.87 -9.56
CA LEU A 6 12.18 -0.98 -8.17
C LEU A 6 13.36 -1.11 -7.20
N VAL A 7 14.37 -1.91 -7.58
CA VAL A 7 15.59 -2.08 -6.76
C VAL A 7 16.37 -0.76 -6.68
N ILE A 8 16.60 -0.09 -7.80
CA ILE A 8 17.31 1.20 -7.83
C ILE A 8 16.55 2.26 -7.03
N PHE A 9 15.23 2.35 -7.19
CA PHE A 9 14.39 3.26 -6.41
C PHE A 9 14.49 2.99 -4.91
N SER A 10 14.47 1.71 -4.51
CA SER A 10 14.61 1.30 -3.11
C SER A 10 15.97 1.70 -2.53
N ILE A 11 17.04 1.56 -3.31
CA ILE A 11 18.40 1.97 -2.91
C ILE A 11 18.46 3.49 -2.72
N ILE A 12 17.94 4.28 -3.66
CA ILE A 12 17.90 5.74 -3.56
C ILE A 12 17.12 6.17 -2.30
N PHE A 13 15.97 5.54 -2.06
CA PHE A 13 15.16 5.81 -0.89
C PHE A 13 15.90 5.50 0.41
N LEU A 14 16.65 4.39 0.45
CA LEU A 14 17.49 4.02 1.60
C LEU A 14 18.56 5.09 1.87
N PHE A 15 19.25 5.58 0.83
CA PHE A 15 20.27 6.63 0.97
C PHE A 15 19.68 7.96 1.47
N LEU A 16 18.52 8.35 0.94
CA LEU A 16 17.81 9.53 1.41
C LEU A 16 17.43 9.39 2.88
N TYR A 17 16.81 8.26 3.24
CA TYR A 17 16.46 7.96 4.62
C TYR A 17 17.67 8.09 5.54
N LEU A 18 18.79 7.41 5.22
CA LEU A 18 20.01 7.43 6.02
C LEU A 18 20.55 8.84 6.24
N ARG A 19 20.55 9.69 5.20
CA ARG A 19 20.96 11.10 5.32
C ARG A 19 20.05 11.88 6.29
N TYR A 20 18.75 11.66 6.22
CA TYR A 20 17.80 12.28 7.14
C TYR A 20 18.02 11.79 8.58
N THR A 21 18.22 10.48 8.79
CA THR A 21 18.47 9.90 10.11
C THR A 21 19.70 10.52 10.77
N ILE A 22 20.80 10.65 10.02
CA ILE A 22 22.05 11.25 10.51
C ILE A 22 21.85 12.72 10.90
N LYS A 23 21.14 13.50 10.07
CA LYS A 23 20.84 14.90 10.40
C LYS A 23 20.00 15.02 11.67
N ALA A 24 18.94 14.21 11.79
CA ALA A 24 18.08 14.20 12.97
C ALA A 24 18.87 13.81 14.23
N GLN A 25 19.75 12.80 14.14
CA GLN A 25 20.54 12.34 15.27
C GLN A 25 21.57 13.38 15.72
N LYS A 26 22.15 14.16 14.80
CA LYS A 26 23.01 15.30 15.15
C LYS A 26 22.25 16.36 15.94
N VAL A 27 21.06 16.75 15.49
CA VAL A 27 20.20 17.74 16.16
C VAL A 27 19.81 17.29 17.57
N VAL A 28 19.43 16.03 17.74
CA VAL A 28 19.10 15.47 19.07
C VAL A 28 20.33 15.41 19.99
N SER A 29 21.50 15.11 19.44
CA SER A 29 22.73 15.02 20.23
C SER A 29 23.20 16.39 20.73
N THR A 30 23.07 17.43 19.89
CA THR A 30 23.46 18.81 20.23
C THR A 30 22.44 19.54 21.11
N ALA A 31 21.21 19.01 21.25
CA ALA A 31 20.22 19.59 22.14
C ALA A 31 20.70 19.56 23.61
N LEU A 32 20.96 20.74 24.18
CA LEU A 32 21.36 20.91 25.59
C LEU A 32 20.20 20.68 26.56
N VAL A 33 18.97 20.90 26.11
CA VAL A 33 17.73 20.79 26.90
C VAL A 33 17.40 19.33 27.26
N LEU A 34 17.95 18.37 26.51
CA LEU A 34 17.53 16.98 26.60
C LEU A 34 18.45 16.14 27.50
N SER A 35 17.86 15.43 28.46
CA SER A 35 18.60 14.50 29.33
C SER A 35 19.16 13.31 28.54
N LYS A 36 20.23 12.67 29.06
CA LYS A 36 20.87 11.50 28.41
C LYS A 36 19.87 10.39 28.10
N ARG A 37 18.91 10.11 28.99
CA ARG A 37 17.87 9.08 28.79
C ARG A 37 16.93 9.44 27.63
N GLN A 38 16.53 10.69 27.52
CA GLN A 38 15.66 11.16 26.42
C GLN A 38 16.39 11.15 25.07
N LYS A 39 17.71 11.39 25.04
CA LYS A 39 18.52 11.25 23.81
C LYS A 39 18.55 9.81 23.31
N ILE A 40 18.68 8.84 24.22
CA ILE A 40 18.64 7.41 23.89
C ILE A 40 17.26 7.02 23.35
N LEU A 41 16.18 7.44 24.02
CA LEU A 41 14.82 7.16 23.57
C LEU A 41 14.54 7.76 22.18
N ASN A 42 14.94 9.01 21.93
CA ASN A 42 14.80 9.61 20.61
C ASN A 42 15.65 8.91 19.54
N SER A 43 16.84 8.44 19.89
CA SER A 43 17.65 7.63 18.96
C SER A 43 16.92 6.34 18.58
N ILE A 44 16.43 5.58 19.57
CA ILE A 44 15.65 4.35 19.33
C ILE A 44 14.42 4.68 18.48
N LEU A 45 13.70 5.75 18.80
CA LEU A 45 12.51 6.16 18.05
C LEU A 45 12.86 6.41 16.58
N ILE A 46 13.88 7.22 16.30
CA ILE A 46 14.33 7.55 14.94
C ILE A 46 14.66 6.27 14.14
N TRP A 47 15.34 5.29 14.75
CA TRP A 47 15.66 4.02 14.09
C TRP A 47 14.45 3.10 13.88
N THR A 48 13.43 3.19 14.74
CA THR A 48 12.22 2.37 14.66
C THR A 48 11.15 2.91 13.70
N ILE A 49 11.23 4.17 13.28
CA ILE A 49 10.29 4.81 12.33
C ILE A 49 9.94 3.93 11.12
N PRO A 50 10.90 3.36 10.35
CA PRO A 50 10.58 2.57 9.16
C PRO A 50 9.77 1.31 9.48
N PHE A 51 10.02 0.70 10.64
CA PHE A 51 9.27 -0.47 11.09
C PHE A 51 7.85 -0.07 11.48
N VAL A 52 7.70 1.00 12.26
CA VAL A 52 6.38 1.55 12.62
C VAL A 52 5.58 1.90 11.36
N TRP A 53 6.22 2.55 10.39
CA TRP A 53 5.60 2.88 9.11
C TRP A 53 5.11 1.65 8.35
N TYR A 54 5.93 0.60 8.27
CA TYR A 54 5.53 -0.67 7.65
C TYR A 54 4.32 -1.30 8.37
N TYR A 55 4.35 -1.32 9.70
CA TYR A 55 3.26 -1.85 10.52
C TYR A 55 1.96 -1.06 10.41
N LEU A 56 2.02 0.25 10.18
CA LEU A 56 0.84 1.06 9.89
C LEU A 56 0.34 0.78 8.47
N MET A 57 1.24 0.81 7.48
CA MET A 57 0.87 0.68 6.07
C MET A 57 0.36 -0.70 5.69
N LYS A 58 0.81 -1.78 6.35
CA LYS A 58 0.31 -3.15 6.07
C LYS A 58 -1.21 -3.24 6.23
N ASP A 59 -1.79 -2.49 7.16
CA ASP A 59 -3.22 -2.56 7.47
C ASP A 59 -4.02 -1.73 6.46
N PHE A 60 -3.48 -0.58 6.01
CA PHE A 60 -4.05 0.20 4.91
C PHE A 60 -4.04 -0.57 3.57
N ILE A 61 -2.97 -1.30 3.26
CA ILE A 61 -2.83 -2.05 1.99
C ILE A 61 -3.79 -3.26 1.94
N ARG A 62 -4.26 -3.75 3.10
CA ARG A 62 -5.19 -4.89 3.17
C ARG A 62 -6.64 -4.54 2.86
N ILE A 63 -6.99 -3.27 2.71
CA ILE A 63 -8.39 -2.82 2.70
C ILE A 63 -9.16 -3.20 1.43
N ASP A 64 -8.53 -3.57 0.30
CA ASP A 64 -9.34 -3.78 -0.92
C ASP A 64 -8.95 -4.94 -1.86
N ARG A 65 -8.69 -6.13 -1.30
CA ARG A 65 -8.87 -7.39 -2.06
C ARG A 65 -10.34 -7.85 -2.12
N ARG A 66 -11.29 -6.99 -1.75
CA ARG A 66 -12.73 -7.20 -1.91
C ARG A 66 -13.34 -6.37 -3.04
N THR A 67 -12.53 -5.73 -3.89
CA THR A 67 -13.00 -5.31 -5.21
C THR A 67 -13.48 -6.55 -5.96
N MET A 68 -14.80 -6.67 -6.02
CA MET A 68 -15.50 -7.73 -6.74
C MET A 68 -15.12 -7.61 -8.21
N THR A 69 -14.18 -8.45 -8.66
CA THR A 69 -13.80 -8.47 -10.08
C THR A 69 -15.04 -8.71 -10.92
N LYS A 70 -15.16 -8.03 -12.08
CA LYS A 70 -16.31 -8.15 -12.99
C LYS A 70 -16.69 -9.63 -13.24
N LYS A 71 -15.68 -10.50 -13.38
CA LYS A 71 -15.84 -11.95 -13.54
C LYS A 71 -16.52 -12.65 -12.34
N ARG A 72 -16.23 -12.22 -11.10
CA ARG A 72 -16.88 -12.74 -9.88
C ARG A 72 -18.29 -12.16 -9.72
N ARG A 73 -18.52 -10.91 -10.13
CA ARG A 73 -19.84 -10.29 -10.22
C ARG A 73 -20.75 -11.01 -11.20
N ASP A 74 -20.30 -11.24 -12.42
CA ASP A 74 -21.11 -11.88 -13.46
C ASP A 74 -21.43 -13.33 -13.11
N ARG A 75 -20.51 -14.04 -12.41
CA ARG A 75 -20.80 -15.37 -11.86
C ARG A 75 -21.84 -15.36 -10.76
N LEU A 76 -21.80 -14.41 -9.83
CA LEU A 76 -22.79 -14.31 -8.76
C LEU A 76 -24.16 -13.91 -9.30
N ILE A 77 -24.21 -12.98 -10.26
CA ILE A 77 -25.45 -12.63 -10.97
C ILE A 77 -26.01 -13.86 -11.69
N ARG A 78 -25.22 -14.60 -12.48
CA ARG A 78 -25.69 -15.85 -13.12
C ARG A 78 -26.17 -16.92 -12.14
N LYS A 79 -25.61 -16.98 -10.93
CA LYS A 79 -25.95 -17.99 -9.92
C LYS A 79 -27.17 -17.60 -9.08
N GLN A 80 -27.43 -16.30 -8.90
CA GLN A 80 -28.66 -15.79 -8.27
C GLN A 80 -29.80 -15.55 -9.27
N SER A 81 -29.50 -15.35 -10.56
CA SER A 81 -30.49 -15.12 -11.62
C SER A 81 -31.07 -16.42 -12.18
N GLY A 82 -31.48 -17.33 -11.31
CA GLY A 82 -32.23 -18.54 -11.70
C GLY A 82 -33.64 -18.24 -12.22
N GLY A 83 -33.84 -17.18 -13.03
CA GLY A 83 -35.16 -16.92 -13.60
C GLY A 83 -35.42 -15.58 -14.32
N PHE A 84 -34.44 -14.85 -14.85
CA PHE A 84 -34.77 -13.59 -15.57
C PHE A 84 -33.96 -13.25 -16.84
N TYR A 85 -33.05 -14.11 -17.29
CA TYR A 85 -32.26 -13.86 -18.52
C TYR A 85 -32.42 -14.97 -19.58
N GLU A 86 -33.57 -15.67 -19.59
CA GLU A 86 -34.02 -16.46 -20.74
C GLU A 86 -34.91 -15.63 -21.68
N SER A 87 -34.41 -14.51 -22.19
CA SER A 87 -34.99 -13.88 -23.37
C SER A 87 -33.90 -13.48 -24.35
N GLY A 88 -33.09 -14.48 -24.72
CA GLY A 88 -32.30 -14.48 -25.96
C GLY A 88 -33.17 -14.57 -27.21
N LEU A 89 -34.23 -13.76 -27.30
CA LEU A 89 -35.08 -13.59 -28.48
C LEU A 89 -34.94 -12.15 -28.98
N GLY A 90 -33.73 -11.80 -29.42
CA GLY A 90 -33.57 -10.77 -30.44
C GLY A 90 -34.10 -11.35 -31.75
N HIS A 91 -35.34 -10.99 -32.10
CA HIS A 91 -35.92 -11.29 -33.40
C HIS A 91 -34.93 -10.88 -34.50
N GLY A 92 -34.55 -11.84 -35.35
CA GLY A 92 -33.91 -11.54 -36.62
C GLY A 92 -34.88 -10.72 -37.45
N GLY A 93 -34.52 -9.45 -37.69
CA GLY A 93 -35.21 -8.59 -38.65
C GLY A 93 -34.97 -9.12 -40.06
N GLY A 94 -35.93 -9.87 -40.57
CA GLY A 94 -36.10 -10.14 -42.00
C GLY A 94 -37.18 -9.22 -42.55
N THR A 95 -36.79 -8.36 -43.49
CA THR A 95 -37.65 -7.67 -44.48
C THR A 95 -36.68 -7.33 -45.63
N GLY A 96 -36.86 -7.77 -46.88
CA GLY A 96 -38.13 -7.90 -47.60
C GLY A 96 -38.49 -6.54 -48.13
#